data_AF-A0A3P7MK59-F1
#
_entry.id   AF-A0A3P7MK59-F1
#
_cell.length_a   1.000
_cell.length_b   1.000
_cell.length_c   1.000
_cell.angle_alpha   90.00
_cell.angle_beta   90.00
_cell.angle_gamma   90.00
#
_symmetry.space_group_name_H-M   'P 1'
#
loop_
_entity.id
_entity.type
_entity.pdbx_description
1 polymer ?
#
loop_
_entity_poly.entity_id
_entity_poly.type
_entity_poly.pdbx_seq_one_letter_code
_entity_poly.pdbx_strand_id
1 'polypeptide(L)'
;MTFDHFLLPPENIRWFFRPIGVDTMKYEPFRGYDSIRLETKFRESVTQPFSSESLAESVVVRDGLFEANIKEGNCLPIYWDSERMTVTSDSSKIDAIYRNFGAIEKVNQVSSANKKVASKIFFVDNGIVMHSLQADKVFVRFMDDGKVYLDESATLHYFRSKFTMEKGIQLSRGYKEIANIEDRALDISHLVFVVHGIGQTFGSIKNDNWNIALDILYYTSPMHRMEIMRAFYHEVIRLYSMFCSRNPYFEESGGKVSILAHSLGAVVAFDVLTGSTPSSSTTTYFQSITVRFMRPRIFY
;
A
#
# COMPACT_ATOMS: atom_id res chain seq x y z
N MET A 1 0.92 27.28 -5.14
CA MET A 1 0.49 26.68 -6.42
C MET A 1 0.47 25.19 -6.20
N THR A 2 -0.62 24.52 -6.58
CA THR A 2 -0.78 23.07 -6.45
C THR A 2 0.07 22.38 -7.51
N PHE A 3 0.75 21.30 -7.13
CA PHE A 3 1.58 20.49 -8.02
C PHE A 3 0.78 20.07 -9.27
N ASP A 4 1.28 20.42 -10.45
CA ASP A 4 0.66 20.04 -11.72
C ASP A 4 1.18 18.67 -12.17
N HIS A 5 0.39 17.64 -11.88
CA HIS A 5 0.65 16.24 -12.25
C HIS A 5 0.92 16.06 -13.74
N PHE A 6 0.34 16.90 -14.60
CA PHE A 6 0.38 16.73 -16.06
C PHE A 6 1.73 17.14 -16.68
N LEU A 7 2.59 17.84 -15.93
CA LEU A 7 3.92 18.24 -16.39
C LEU A 7 4.97 17.13 -16.34
N LEU A 8 4.66 16.03 -15.65
CA LEU A 8 5.55 14.86 -15.54
C LEU A 8 4.92 13.64 -16.21
N PRO A 9 5.75 12.72 -16.73
CA PRO A 9 5.26 11.41 -17.13
C PRO A 9 4.77 10.64 -15.88
N PRO A 10 3.74 9.76 -15.99
CA PRO A 10 3.19 9.04 -14.83
C PRO A 10 4.23 8.26 -14.02
N GLU A 11 5.27 7.75 -14.69
CA GLU A 11 6.35 6.98 -14.10
C GLU A 11 7.19 7.81 -13.13
N ASN A 12 7.20 9.13 -13.29
CA ASN A 12 7.90 10.04 -12.38
C ASN A 12 7.06 10.43 -11.16
N ILE A 13 5.80 9.98 -11.09
CA ILE A 13 4.90 10.25 -9.98
C ILE A 13 4.76 8.99 -9.14
N ARG A 14 4.83 9.19 -7.83
CA ARG A 14 4.70 8.13 -6.84
C ARG A 14 3.48 8.43 -5.99
N TRP A 15 2.64 7.42 -5.83
CA TRP A 15 1.51 7.49 -4.93
C TRP A 15 1.92 6.97 -3.56
N PHE A 16 1.20 7.42 -2.54
CA PHE A 16 1.45 7.06 -1.15
C PHE A 16 0.18 6.63 -0.47
N PHE A 17 0.33 5.77 0.53
CA PHE A 17 -0.73 5.48 1.48
C PHE A 17 -0.28 5.74 2.91
N ARG A 18 -1.25 5.93 3.79
CA ARG A 18 -1.04 6.06 5.23
C ARG A 18 -2.07 5.23 5.97
N PRO A 19 -1.65 4.24 6.78
CA PRO A 19 -2.54 3.55 7.71
C PRO A 19 -3.14 4.54 8.71
N ILE A 20 -4.43 4.39 9.01
CA ILE A 20 -5.07 5.09 10.13
C ILE A 20 -4.96 4.19 11.36
N GLY A 21 -4.67 4.76 12.53
CA GLY A 21 -4.54 4.01 13.80
C GLY A 21 -3.12 3.76 14.30
N VAL A 22 -2.08 4.13 13.53
CA VAL A 22 -0.69 4.18 14.02
C VAL A 22 -0.34 5.66 14.24
N ASP A 23 0.19 6.02 15.41
CA ASP A 23 0.63 7.39 15.77
C ASP A 23 1.70 7.99 14.82
N THR A 24 2.06 7.27 13.76
CA THR A 24 2.93 7.75 12.70
C THR A 24 2.09 8.51 11.66
N MET A 25 2.27 9.84 11.58
CA MET A 25 1.83 10.65 10.43
C MET A 25 2.56 10.32 9.11
N LYS A 26 3.28 9.19 9.06
CA LYS A 26 4.20 8.84 7.99
C LYS A 26 3.46 8.16 6.84
N TYR A 27 3.65 8.70 5.65
CA TYR A 27 3.21 8.09 4.40
C TYR A 27 4.23 7.06 3.90
N GLU A 28 3.74 5.96 3.34
CA GLU A 28 4.53 4.91 2.69
C GLU A 28 4.28 4.93 1.17
N PRO A 29 5.33 4.77 0.34
CA PRO A 29 5.17 4.75 -1.11
C PRO A 29 4.50 3.45 -1.56
N PHE A 30 3.60 3.55 -2.52
CA PHE A 30 3.20 2.38 -3.32
C PHE A 30 4.36 1.91 -4.20
N ARG A 31 4.32 0.64 -4.61
CA ARG A 31 5.20 0.10 -5.66
C ARG A 31 5.03 0.83 -6.99
N GLY A 32 5.97 0.64 -7.90
CA GLY A 32 5.95 1.26 -9.21
C GLY A 32 4.68 0.94 -9.99
N TYR A 33 4.33 -0.36 -10.05
CA TYR A 33 3.14 -0.85 -10.73
C TYR A 33 1.84 -0.16 -10.25
N ASP A 34 1.63 -0.13 -8.93
CA ASP A 34 0.44 0.49 -8.33
C ASP A 34 0.43 2.00 -8.56
N SER A 35 1.58 2.67 -8.46
CA SER A 35 1.68 4.12 -8.63
C SER A 35 1.32 4.57 -10.03
N ILE A 36 1.79 3.85 -11.06
CA ILE A 36 1.46 4.15 -12.46
C ILE A 36 -0.05 3.98 -12.69
N ARG A 37 -0.65 2.91 -12.17
CA ARG A 37 -2.09 2.64 -12.34
C ARG A 37 -2.95 3.69 -11.65
N LEU A 38 -2.58 4.07 -10.41
CA LEU A 38 -3.25 5.14 -9.67
C LEU A 38 -3.13 6.49 -10.41
N GLU A 39 -1.93 6.83 -10.89
CA GLU A 39 -1.70 8.09 -11.61
C GLU A 39 -2.46 8.14 -12.95
N THR A 40 -2.45 7.04 -13.69
CA THR A 40 -3.17 6.93 -14.96
C THR A 40 -4.66 7.15 -14.75
N LYS A 41 -5.25 6.44 -13.78
CA LYS A 41 -6.67 6.59 -13.44
C LYS A 41 -7.02 7.97 -12.89
N PHE A 42 -6.13 8.58 -12.12
CA PHE A 42 -6.30 9.96 -11.67
C PHE A 42 -6.36 10.93 -12.85
N ARG A 43 -5.45 10.83 -13.82
CA ARG A 43 -5.45 11.68 -15.02
C ARG A 43 -6.68 11.48 -15.90
N GLU A 44 -7.11 10.23 -16.08
CA GLU A 44 -8.37 9.90 -16.76
C GLU A 44 -9.56 10.61 -16.09
N SER A 45 -9.64 10.54 -14.75
CA SER A 45 -10.73 11.15 -13.98
C SER A 45 -10.80 12.68 -14.09
N VAL A 46 -9.66 13.34 -14.35
CA VAL A 46 -9.55 14.80 -14.48
C VAL A 46 -9.84 15.25 -15.91
N THR A 47 -9.43 14.46 -16.92
CA THR A 47 -9.57 14.81 -18.34
C THR A 47 -10.94 14.48 -18.91
N GLN A 48 -11.63 13.47 -18.37
CA GLN A 48 -13.01 13.14 -18.71
C GLN A 48 -13.88 13.21 -17.45
N PRO A 49 -14.62 14.31 -17.21
CA PRO A 49 -15.56 14.35 -16.10
C PRO A 49 -16.67 13.32 -16.36
N PHE A 50 -16.59 12.21 -15.63
CA PHE A 50 -17.44 11.03 -15.77
C PHE A 50 -18.93 11.34 -15.93
N SER A 51 -19.59 10.68 -16.89
CA SER A 51 -21.04 10.46 -16.88
C SER A 51 -21.42 9.66 -15.63
N SER A 52 -22.57 9.97 -15.03
CA SER A 52 -23.04 9.46 -13.73
C SER A 52 -23.08 7.94 -13.55
N GLU A 53 -22.94 7.14 -14.62
CA GLU A 53 -22.95 5.67 -14.59
C GLU A 53 -21.58 5.02 -14.55
N SER A 54 -20.49 5.76 -14.79
CA SER A 54 -19.13 5.24 -14.64
C SER A 54 -18.73 5.35 -13.17
N LEU A 55 -19.15 4.35 -12.39
CA LEU A 55 -18.80 4.13 -11.00
C LEU A 55 -17.33 4.50 -10.74
N ALA A 56 -17.08 5.10 -9.59
CA ALA A 56 -15.76 5.36 -9.04
C ALA A 56 -14.88 4.10 -9.16
N GLU A 57 -14.11 3.98 -10.25
CA GLU A 57 -13.29 2.80 -10.49
C GLU A 57 -12.17 2.80 -9.46
N SER A 58 -12.33 1.94 -8.45
CA SER A 58 -11.30 1.64 -7.49
C SER A 58 -10.13 0.96 -8.21
N VAL A 59 -8.91 1.30 -7.81
CA VAL A 59 -7.71 0.61 -8.29
C VAL A 59 -7.31 -0.42 -7.26
N VAL A 60 -7.29 -1.69 -7.64
CA VAL A 60 -6.73 -2.76 -6.80
C VAL A 60 -5.23 -2.53 -6.65
N VAL A 61 -4.75 -2.41 -5.41
CA VAL A 61 -3.37 -2.08 -5.04
C VAL A 61 -2.87 -2.99 -3.91
N ARG A 62 -1.57 -2.88 -3.56
CA ARG A 62 -0.92 -3.65 -2.50
C ARG A 62 -1.15 -5.15 -2.68
N ASP A 63 -0.62 -5.65 -3.79
CA ASP A 63 -0.55 -7.08 -4.08
C ASP A 63 -1.94 -7.74 -4.18
N GLY A 64 -2.95 -6.98 -4.61
CA GLY A 64 -4.30 -7.51 -4.80
C GLY A 64 -5.15 -7.55 -3.53
N LEU A 65 -4.70 -6.93 -2.44
CA LEU A 65 -5.35 -7.02 -1.12
C LEU A 65 -6.22 -5.81 -0.78
N PHE A 66 -6.03 -4.69 -1.48
CA PHE A 66 -6.70 -3.43 -1.18
C PHE A 66 -7.27 -2.78 -2.45
N GLU A 67 -8.32 -1.99 -2.30
CA GLU A 67 -8.91 -1.16 -3.34
C GLU A 67 -8.79 0.31 -2.96
N ALA A 68 -8.13 1.09 -3.81
CA ALA A 68 -7.92 2.51 -3.64
C ALA A 68 -8.95 3.31 -4.46
N ASN A 69 -9.73 4.15 -3.78
CA ASN A 69 -10.61 5.12 -4.40
C ASN A 69 -9.88 6.46 -4.53
N ILE A 70 -9.53 6.79 -5.77
CA ILE A 70 -8.74 7.98 -6.10
C ILE A 70 -9.52 9.27 -5.78
N LYS A 71 -10.83 9.28 -6.04
CA LYS A 71 -11.70 10.46 -5.83
C LYS A 71 -11.87 10.77 -4.35
N GLU A 72 -12.09 9.74 -3.54
CA GLU A 72 -12.23 9.89 -2.09
C GLU A 72 -10.88 10.00 -1.37
N GLY A 73 -9.78 9.68 -2.04
CA GLY A 73 -8.43 9.67 -1.46
C GLY A 73 -8.27 8.63 -0.35
N ASN A 74 -8.98 7.50 -0.47
CA ASN A 74 -8.97 6.45 0.53
C ASN A 74 -8.69 5.07 -0.07
N CYS A 75 -8.33 4.12 0.78
CA CYS A 75 -8.02 2.75 0.39
C CYS A 75 -8.51 1.78 1.45
N LEU A 76 -9.18 0.73 1.00
CA LEU A 76 -9.87 -0.25 1.83
C LEU A 76 -9.37 -1.66 1.53
N PRO A 77 -9.23 -2.53 2.54
CA PRO A 77 -9.01 -3.96 2.28
C PRO A 77 -10.17 -4.58 1.50
N ILE A 78 -9.86 -5.59 0.69
CA ILE A 78 -10.84 -6.33 -0.11
C ILE A 78 -11.42 -7.51 0.67
N TYR A 79 -10.59 -8.20 1.46
CA TYR A 79 -10.92 -9.50 2.05
C TYR A 79 -11.27 -9.44 3.54
N TRP A 80 -11.12 -8.31 4.20
CA TRP A 80 -11.46 -8.13 5.62
C TRP A 80 -11.98 -6.71 5.85
N ASP A 81 -12.71 -6.50 6.94
CA ASP A 81 -13.11 -5.15 7.33
C ASP A 81 -11.99 -4.50 8.15
N SER A 82 -11.61 -3.28 7.79
CA SER A 82 -10.71 -2.45 8.58
C SER A 82 -11.01 -0.97 8.42
N GLU A 83 -10.34 -0.14 9.22
CA GLU A 83 -10.33 1.30 8.99
C GLU A 83 -9.77 1.64 7.60
N ARG A 84 -10.29 2.73 7.03
CA ARG A 84 -9.84 3.23 5.72
C ARG A 84 -8.44 3.78 5.85
N MET A 85 -7.55 3.47 4.92
CA MET A 85 -6.26 4.15 4.78
C MET A 85 -6.42 5.41 3.93
N THR A 86 -5.57 6.41 4.13
CA THR A 86 -5.51 7.57 3.23
C THR A 86 -4.60 7.23 2.05
N VAL A 87 -4.96 7.66 0.83
CA VAL A 87 -4.13 7.55 -0.37
C VAL A 87 -3.98 8.90 -1.04
N THR A 88 -2.76 9.26 -1.41
CA THR A 88 -2.48 10.55 -2.06
C THR A 88 -1.15 10.55 -2.81
N SER A 89 -1.05 11.38 -3.83
CA SER A 89 0.17 11.77 -4.52
C SER A 89 0.53 13.25 -4.25
N ASP A 90 -0.22 13.92 -3.37
CA ASP A 90 -0.02 15.31 -3.00
C ASP A 90 1.23 15.50 -2.13
N SER A 91 2.27 16.05 -2.74
CA SER A 91 3.55 16.35 -2.09
C SER A 91 3.47 17.24 -0.85
N SER A 92 2.38 18.02 -0.66
CA SER A 92 2.20 18.87 0.52
C SER A 92 1.81 18.07 1.77
N LYS A 93 1.23 16.88 1.59
CA LYS A 93 0.80 15.97 2.66
C LYS A 93 1.87 14.93 3.00
N ILE A 94 2.78 14.66 2.07
CA ILE A 94 3.83 13.67 2.22
C ILE A 94 5.05 14.34 2.82
N ASP A 95 5.53 13.78 3.92
CA ASP A 95 6.62 14.30 4.75
C ASP A 95 7.89 14.67 3.95
N ALA A 96 8.76 15.46 4.57
CA ALA A 96 10.09 15.99 4.20
C ALA A 96 10.81 15.54 2.91
N ILE A 97 10.70 14.27 2.53
CA ILE A 97 11.33 13.60 1.39
C ILE A 97 10.90 14.23 0.05
N TYR A 98 9.70 14.84 -0.01
CA TYR A 98 9.21 15.57 -1.20
C TYR A 98 9.47 17.08 -1.20
N ARG A 99 10.14 17.63 -0.16
CA ARG A 99 10.50 19.06 -0.11
C ARG A 99 11.37 19.51 -1.31
N ASN A 100 11.91 18.58 -2.09
CA ASN A 100 12.58 18.84 -3.36
C ASN A 100 11.71 19.61 -4.37
N PHE A 101 10.39 19.39 -4.41
CA PHE A 101 9.52 20.04 -5.39
C PHE A 101 9.28 21.52 -5.10
N GLY A 102 8.99 21.88 -3.85
CA GLY A 102 8.83 23.28 -3.45
C GLY A 102 10.13 24.07 -3.63
N ALA A 103 11.29 23.42 -3.49
CA ALA A 103 12.59 24.02 -3.80
C ALA A 103 12.79 24.22 -5.32
N ILE A 104 12.43 23.23 -6.15
CA ILE A 104 12.52 23.33 -7.63
C ILE A 104 11.58 24.42 -8.18
N GLU A 105 10.36 24.56 -7.66
CA GLU A 105 9.44 25.62 -8.08
C GLU A 105 9.95 27.02 -7.70
N LYS A 106 10.49 27.18 -6.48
CA LYS A 106 11.14 28.42 -6.05
C LYS A 106 12.36 28.74 -6.93
N VAL A 107 13.15 27.73 -7.29
CA VAL A 107 14.28 27.87 -8.23
C VAL A 107 13.81 28.32 -9.61
N ASN A 108 12.74 27.73 -10.16
CA ASN A 108 12.19 28.11 -11.46
C ASN A 108 11.62 29.54 -11.45
N GLN A 109 10.92 29.94 -10.39
CA GLN A 109 10.44 31.32 -10.23
C GLN A 109 11.59 32.33 -10.14
N VAL A 110 12.63 32.04 -9.34
CA VAL A 110 13.81 32.90 -9.20
C VAL A 110 14.62 32.98 -10.50
N SER A 111 14.75 31.88 -11.25
CA SER A 111 15.41 31.87 -12.56
C SER A 111 14.67 32.70 -13.61
N SER A 112 13.34 32.78 -13.53
CA SER A 112 12.53 33.57 -14.46
C SER A 112 12.47 35.06 -14.11
N ALA A 113 12.62 35.41 -12.83
CA ALA A 113 12.54 36.79 -12.34
C ALA A 113 13.88 37.53 -12.30
N ASN A 114 15.01 36.83 -12.12
CA ASN A 114 16.32 37.47 -12.04
C ASN A 114 17.01 37.60 -13.41
N LYS A 115 16.93 38.79 -14.02
CA LYS A 115 17.82 39.20 -15.13
C LYS A 115 19.30 39.37 -14.74
N LYS A 116 19.64 39.18 -13.46
CA LYS A 116 21.01 39.13 -12.93
C LYS A 116 21.15 37.94 -11.98
N VAL A 117 21.14 36.75 -12.54
CA VAL A 117 21.67 35.57 -11.85
C VAL A 117 23.16 35.82 -11.64
N ALA A 118 23.61 35.96 -10.39
CA ALA A 118 25.02 36.17 -10.08
C ALA A 118 25.80 34.89 -10.41
N SER A 119 26.28 34.79 -11.65
CA SER A 119 27.14 33.71 -12.14
C SER A 119 28.52 33.80 -11.48
N LYS A 120 28.67 33.30 -10.25
CA LYS A 120 29.99 32.87 -9.77
C LYS A 120 30.23 31.45 -10.27
N ILE A 121 30.79 31.36 -11.47
CA ILE A 121 31.32 30.11 -12.02
C ILE A 121 32.61 29.81 -11.24
N PHE A 122 32.64 28.72 -10.48
CA PHE A 122 33.85 28.23 -9.84
C PHE A 122 34.46 27.16 -10.75
N PHE A 123 35.53 27.48 -11.45
CA PHE A 123 36.32 26.49 -12.18
C PHE A 123 37.27 25.81 -11.18
N VAL A 124 37.08 24.52 -10.93
CA VAL A 124 38.06 23.66 -10.26
C VAL A 124 38.11 22.34 -11.01
N ASP A 125 39.32 21.89 -11.34
CA ASP A 125 39.56 20.65 -12.07
C ASP A 125 38.94 19.44 -11.32
N ASN A 126 38.17 18.62 -12.05
CA ASN A 126 37.48 17.37 -11.64
C ASN A 126 35.97 17.42 -11.27
N GLY A 127 35.26 18.43 -11.76
CA GLY A 127 33.80 18.46 -11.83
C GLY A 127 33.33 19.88 -11.53
N ILE A 128 32.54 20.44 -12.42
CA ILE A 128 32.27 21.87 -12.42
C ILE A 128 30.90 22.08 -11.79
N VAL A 129 30.87 22.71 -10.61
CA VAL A 129 29.63 23.37 -10.16
C VAL A 129 29.39 24.53 -11.12
N MET A 130 28.54 24.28 -12.12
CA MET A 130 28.21 25.22 -13.20
C MET A 130 27.61 26.51 -12.65
N HIS A 131 26.72 26.37 -11.68
CA HIS A 131 26.00 27.49 -11.11
C HIS A 131 25.52 27.19 -9.69
N SER A 132 25.32 28.25 -8.89
CA SER A 132 24.69 28.17 -7.58
C SER A 132 23.64 29.26 -7.40
N LEU A 133 22.45 28.88 -6.98
CA LEU A 133 21.38 29.79 -6.59
C LEU A 133 21.21 29.79 -5.07
N GLN A 134 20.94 30.96 -4.51
CA GLN A 134 20.52 31.09 -3.12
C GLN A 134 19.05 31.50 -3.07
N ALA A 135 18.25 30.76 -2.31
CA ALA A 135 16.86 31.09 -2.02
C ALA A 135 16.61 30.94 -0.51
N ASP A 136 16.31 32.07 0.14
CA ASP A 136 16.16 32.14 1.61
C ASP A 136 17.41 31.59 2.34
N LYS A 137 17.27 30.56 3.18
CA LYS A 137 18.39 29.92 3.91
C LYS A 137 19.01 28.72 3.19
N VAL A 138 18.63 28.48 1.94
CA VAL A 138 18.99 27.26 1.21
C VAL A 138 19.75 27.58 -0.08
N PHE A 139 20.70 26.72 -0.43
CA PHE A 139 21.56 26.88 -1.59
C PHE A 139 21.37 25.72 -2.56
N VAL A 140 21.34 26.01 -3.86
CA VAL A 140 21.09 25.04 -4.93
C VAL A 140 22.27 25.03 -5.88
N ARG A 141 22.97 23.89 -5.96
CA ARG A 141 24.10 23.67 -6.86
C ARG A 141 23.65 22.96 -8.12
N PHE A 142 24.07 23.48 -9.27
CA PHE A 142 23.92 22.85 -10.57
C PHE A 142 25.28 22.29 -10.98
N MET A 143 25.34 20.98 -11.18
CA MET A 143 26.54 20.30 -11.64
C MET A 143 26.60 20.28 -13.17
N ASP A 144 27.78 20.02 -13.72
CA ASP A 144 28.04 19.88 -15.15
C ASP A 144 27.40 18.62 -15.77
N ASP A 145 27.25 17.55 -14.99
CA ASP A 145 26.54 16.33 -15.37
C ASP A 145 25.00 16.48 -15.38
N GLY A 146 24.49 17.68 -15.09
CA GLY A 146 23.07 18.00 -15.05
C GLY A 146 22.37 17.66 -13.72
N LYS A 147 23.06 17.08 -12.74
CA LYS A 147 22.51 16.88 -11.40
C LYS A 147 22.34 18.22 -10.68
N VAL A 148 21.32 18.29 -9.83
CA VAL A 148 21.06 19.46 -8.99
C VAL A 148 21.07 19.02 -7.53
N TYR A 149 21.73 19.78 -6.65
CA TYR A 149 21.82 19.47 -5.22
C TYR A 149 21.35 20.66 -4.38
N LEU A 150 20.70 20.36 -3.26
CA LEU A 150 20.28 21.30 -2.24
C LEU A 150 21.19 21.18 -1.01
N ASP A 151 21.69 22.33 -0.54
CA ASP A 151 22.44 22.47 0.70
C ASP A 151 21.69 23.40 1.68
N GLU A 152 21.43 22.91 2.89
CA GLU A 152 20.66 23.62 3.92
C GLU A 152 21.51 24.57 4.78
N SER A 153 22.83 24.62 4.55
CA SER A 153 23.77 25.44 5.31
C SER A 153 24.78 26.10 4.38
N ALA A 154 25.04 27.38 4.62
CA ALA A 154 26.04 28.16 3.89
C ALA A 154 27.43 27.54 3.99
N THR A 155 27.78 26.96 5.15
CA THR A 155 29.06 26.29 5.37
C THR A 155 29.17 25.03 4.51
N LEU A 156 28.16 24.15 4.55
CA LEU A 156 28.13 22.95 3.70
C LEU A 156 28.15 23.32 2.22
N HIS A 157 27.39 24.33 1.83
CA HIS A 157 27.38 24.84 0.48
C HIS A 157 28.75 25.30 0.02
N TYR A 158 29.45 26.11 0.82
CA TYR A 158 30.80 26.58 0.52
C TYR A 158 31.77 25.41 0.34
N PHE A 159 31.82 24.49 1.31
CA PHE A 159 32.73 23.34 1.25
C PHE A 159 32.42 22.44 0.05
N ARG A 160 31.15 22.08 -0.16
CA ARG A 160 30.75 21.18 -1.25
C ARG A 160 30.93 21.82 -2.63
N SER A 161 30.74 23.13 -2.75
CA SER A 161 31.00 23.87 -3.99
C SER A 161 32.50 23.94 -4.29
N LYS A 162 33.32 24.22 -3.28
CA LYS A 162 34.76 24.41 -3.44
C LYS A 162 35.51 23.11 -3.74
N PHE A 163 35.02 21.99 -3.21
CA PHE A 163 35.63 20.67 -3.36
C PHE A 163 34.83 19.75 -4.31
N THR A 164 33.89 20.30 -5.08
CA THR A 164 33.01 19.57 -6.00
C THR A 164 32.48 18.24 -5.42
N MET A 165 31.87 18.32 -4.24
CA MET A 165 31.35 17.12 -3.61
C MET A 165 29.95 16.80 -4.15
N GLU A 166 29.77 15.62 -4.74
CA GLU A 166 28.46 15.01 -5.05
C GLU A 166 27.76 14.50 -3.78
N LYS A 167 27.70 15.34 -2.74
CA LYS A 167 26.99 15.07 -1.48
C LYS A 167 25.98 16.17 -1.23
N GLY A 168 24.83 15.81 -0.67
CA GLY A 168 23.71 16.72 -0.41
C GLY A 168 22.39 16.07 -0.80
N ILE A 169 21.31 16.83 -0.69
CA ILE A 169 19.99 16.36 -1.13
C ILE A 169 19.90 16.58 -2.64
N GLN A 170 19.96 15.52 -3.44
CA GLN A 170 19.81 15.65 -4.89
C GLN A 170 18.36 16.03 -5.22
N LEU A 171 18.19 17.11 -5.96
CA LEU A 171 16.92 17.58 -6.50
C LEU A 171 16.66 16.88 -7.84
N SER A 172 15.48 16.28 -7.97
CA SER A 172 14.96 15.76 -9.23
C SER A 172 13.51 16.18 -9.38
N ARG A 173 13.05 16.30 -10.64
CA ARG A 173 11.62 16.41 -10.95
C ARG A 173 11.03 15.01 -10.89
N GLY A 174 10.08 14.78 -9.99
CA GLY A 174 9.50 13.46 -9.79
C GLY A 174 9.89 12.86 -8.44
N TYR A 175 9.49 11.61 -8.22
CA TYR A 175 10.07 10.80 -7.16
C TYR A 175 11.53 10.44 -7.49
N LYS A 176 12.33 10.14 -6.45
CA LYS A 176 13.73 9.72 -6.60
C LYS A 176 13.89 8.44 -7.45
N GLU A 177 12.88 7.58 -7.44
CA GLU A 177 12.85 6.30 -8.14
C GLU A 177 11.71 6.31 -9.15
N ILE A 178 12.04 6.09 -10.42
CA ILE A 178 11.06 5.97 -11.49
C ILE A 178 10.19 4.74 -11.20
N ALA A 179 8.88 4.91 -11.28
CA ALA A 179 7.93 3.80 -11.17
C ALA A 179 8.09 2.88 -12.38
N ASN A 180 8.22 1.58 -12.12
CA ASN A 180 8.30 0.55 -13.15
C ASN A 180 7.01 -0.28 -13.14
N ILE A 181 6.41 -0.51 -14.30
CA ILE A 181 5.24 -1.36 -14.46
C ILE A 181 5.54 -2.84 -14.14
N GLU A 182 6.80 -3.25 -14.21
CA GLU A 182 7.24 -4.60 -13.85
C GLU A 182 7.45 -4.78 -12.33
N ASP A 183 7.44 -3.70 -11.54
CA ASP A 183 7.49 -3.75 -10.06
C ASP A 183 6.11 -4.14 -9.49
N ARG A 184 5.67 -5.33 -9.88
CA ARG A 184 4.47 -6.00 -9.39
C ARG A 184 4.86 -7.11 -8.40
N ALA A 185 3.95 -7.47 -7.51
CA ALA A 185 4.12 -8.66 -6.69
C ALA A 185 4.26 -9.92 -7.55
N LEU A 186 4.89 -10.94 -6.98
CA LEU A 186 4.85 -12.28 -7.57
C LEU A 186 3.43 -12.81 -7.58
N ASP A 187 3.13 -13.64 -8.58
CA ASP A 187 1.85 -14.34 -8.63
C ASP A 187 1.67 -15.20 -7.38
N ILE A 188 0.45 -15.18 -6.83
CA ILE A 188 0.15 -15.82 -5.56
C ILE A 188 0.12 -17.34 -5.79
N SER A 189 1.13 -18.05 -5.27
CA SER A 189 1.18 -19.52 -5.37
C SER A 189 0.51 -20.23 -4.20
N HIS A 190 0.28 -19.53 -3.08
CA HIS A 190 -0.26 -20.11 -1.86
C HIS A 190 -1.17 -19.11 -1.13
N LEU A 191 -2.44 -19.45 -0.99
CA LEU A 191 -3.41 -18.71 -0.16
C LEU A 191 -3.47 -19.32 1.24
N VAL A 192 -3.34 -18.51 2.28
CA VAL A 192 -3.45 -18.98 3.67
C VAL A 192 -4.57 -18.25 4.38
N PHE A 193 -5.60 -18.99 4.80
CA PHE A 193 -6.64 -18.47 5.68
C PHE A 193 -6.14 -18.51 7.12
N VAL A 194 -6.11 -17.36 7.78
CA VAL A 194 -5.80 -17.27 9.20
C VAL A 194 -7.10 -17.17 9.98
N VAL A 195 -7.33 -18.14 10.87
CA VAL A 195 -8.56 -18.27 11.65
C VAL A 195 -8.24 -18.04 13.12
N HIS A 196 -8.72 -16.92 13.64
CA HIS A 196 -8.63 -16.61 15.05
C HIS A 196 -9.75 -17.30 15.86
N GLY A 197 -9.58 -17.36 17.18
CA GLY A 197 -10.67 -17.75 18.08
C GLY A 197 -11.79 -16.71 18.13
N ILE A 198 -12.98 -17.09 18.61
CA ILE A 198 -14.07 -16.15 18.91
C ILE A 198 -13.56 -15.18 20.01
N GLY A 199 -13.85 -13.88 19.89
CA GLY A 199 -13.44 -12.85 20.86
C GLY A 199 -12.54 -11.71 20.36
N GLN A 200 -12.02 -11.76 19.12
CA GLN A 200 -11.29 -10.61 18.55
C GLN A 200 -12.19 -9.50 17.97
N THR A 201 -13.44 -9.82 17.61
CA THR A 201 -14.35 -8.91 16.88
C THR A 201 -15.40 -8.22 17.76
N PHE A 202 -15.60 -8.68 19.00
CA PHE A 202 -16.40 -7.94 19.99
C PHE A 202 -15.43 -7.07 20.77
N GLY A 203 -15.48 -5.76 20.51
CA GLY A 203 -14.52 -4.78 21.01
C GLY A 203 -14.12 -5.00 22.47
N SER A 204 -12.82 -4.79 22.75
CA SER A 204 -12.20 -4.92 24.06
C SER A 204 -13.01 -4.26 25.19
N ILE A 205 -13.93 -5.02 25.77
CA ILE A 205 -14.58 -4.69 27.04
C ILE A 205 -14.08 -5.71 28.05
N LYS A 206 -12.98 -5.32 28.72
CA LYS A 206 -12.52 -5.70 30.07
C LYS A 206 -13.10 -7.00 30.66
N ASN A 207 -12.51 -8.15 30.32
CA ASN A 207 -12.22 -9.31 31.18
C ASN A 207 -11.92 -10.53 30.30
N ASP A 208 -10.66 -10.68 29.90
CA ASP A 208 -10.20 -11.68 28.92
C ASP A 208 -10.52 -13.14 29.28
N ASN A 209 -10.83 -13.43 30.56
CA ASN A 209 -11.17 -14.77 31.03
C ASN A 209 -12.65 -15.16 30.85
N TRP A 210 -13.58 -14.20 30.82
CA TRP A 210 -15.02 -14.54 30.68
C TRP A 210 -15.45 -14.76 29.24
N ASN A 211 -14.77 -14.15 28.27
CA ASN A 211 -15.06 -14.35 26.85
C ASN A 211 -14.74 -15.80 26.42
N ILE A 212 -13.56 -16.32 26.76
CA ILE A 212 -13.14 -17.67 26.35
C ILE A 212 -14.05 -18.76 26.95
N ALA A 213 -14.42 -18.63 28.22
CA ALA A 213 -15.31 -19.60 28.87
C ALA A 213 -16.72 -19.60 28.25
N LEU A 214 -17.26 -18.41 27.95
CA LEU A 214 -18.53 -18.29 27.24
C LEU A 214 -18.43 -18.84 25.81
N ASP A 215 -17.34 -18.57 25.09
CA ASP A 215 -17.12 -19.07 23.74
C ASP A 215 -17.09 -20.60 23.67
N ILE A 216 -16.44 -21.25 24.65
CA ILE A 216 -16.48 -22.70 24.82
C ILE A 216 -17.91 -23.16 25.09
N LEU A 217 -18.63 -22.52 26.02
CA LEU A 217 -20.01 -22.87 26.35
C LEU A 217 -20.95 -22.74 25.15
N TYR A 218 -20.84 -21.66 24.38
CA TYR A 218 -21.59 -21.48 23.13
C TYR A 218 -21.26 -22.57 22.12
N TYR A 219 -19.98 -22.88 21.89
CA TYR A 219 -19.61 -23.91 20.93
C TYR A 219 -19.95 -25.33 21.39
N THR A 220 -20.04 -25.58 22.71
CA THR A 220 -20.51 -26.88 23.24
C THR A 220 -22.01 -27.10 23.03
N SER A 221 -22.79 -26.05 22.79
CA SER A 221 -24.21 -26.15 22.46
C SER A 221 -24.40 -26.67 21.03
N PRO A 222 -25.08 -27.81 20.80
CA PRO A 222 -25.20 -28.41 19.46
C PRO A 222 -25.81 -27.48 18.40
N MET A 223 -26.75 -26.62 18.80
CA MET A 223 -27.39 -25.65 17.91
C MET A 223 -26.41 -24.55 17.47
N HIS A 224 -25.78 -23.88 18.43
CA HIS A 224 -24.83 -22.80 18.15
C HIS A 224 -23.56 -23.32 17.45
N ARG A 225 -23.11 -24.54 17.77
CA ARG A 225 -21.99 -25.21 17.06
C ARG A 225 -22.25 -25.27 15.56
N MET A 226 -23.43 -25.73 15.17
CA MET A 226 -23.83 -25.85 13.77
C MET A 226 -23.91 -24.50 13.06
N GLU A 227 -24.43 -23.47 13.73
CA GLU A 227 -24.48 -22.11 13.19
C GLU A 227 -23.08 -21.52 12.98
N ILE A 228 -22.20 -21.67 13.97
CA ILE A 228 -20.80 -21.22 13.90
C ILE A 228 -20.05 -21.95 12.78
N MET A 229 -20.20 -23.27 12.67
CA MET A 229 -19.60 -24.06 11.59
C MET A 229 -20.10 -23.63 10.20
N ARG A 230 -21.40 -23.36 10.05
CA ARG A 230 -21.97 -22.87 8.79
C ARG A 230 -21.47 -21.47 8.44
N ALA A 231 -21.46 -20.55 9.40
CA ALA A 231 -20.95 -19.19 9.19
C ALA A 231 -19.48 -19.21 8.77
N PHE A 232 -18.65 -19.99 9.48
CA PHE A 232 -17.24 -20.19 9.12
C PHE A 232 -17.06 -20.73 7.70
N TYR A 233 -17.80 -21.79 7.36
CA TYR A 233 -17.76 -22.39 6.03
C TYR A 233 -18.11 -21.37 4.93
N HIS A 234 -19.22 -20.66 5.10
CA HIS A 234 -19.67 -19.70 4.11
C HIS A 234 -18.68 -18.56 3.94
N GLU A 235 -18.05 -18.11 5.01
CA GLU A 235 -17.07 -17.04 4.96
C GLU A 235 -15.79 -17.48 4.24
N VAL A 236 -15.25 -18.66 4.56
CA VAL A 236 -14.09 -19.22 3.82
C VAL A 236 -14.40 -19.37 2.34
N ILE A 237 -15.58 -19.89 1.98
CA ILE A 237 -16.00 -20.04 0.58
C ILE A 237 -16.18 -18.69 -0.10
N ARG A 238 -16.78 -17.70 0.57
CA ARG A 238 -16.97 -16.35 0.04
C ARG A 238 -15.63 -15.71 -0.28
N LEU A 239 -14.69 -15.75 0.67
CA LEU A 239 -13.35 -15.19 0.50
C LEU A 239 -12.55 -15.91 -0.58
N TYR A 240 -12.59 -17.25 -0.59
CA TYR A 240 -11.94 -18.04 -1.63
C TYR A 240 -12.48 -17.73 -3.03
N SER A 241 -13.82 -17.67 -3.18
CA SER A 241 -14.45 -17.35 -4.46
C SER A 241 -14.10 -15.94 -4.93
N MET A 242 -14.07 -14.98 -4.00
CA MET A 242 -13.67 -13.60 -4.27
C MET A 242 -12.20 -13.47 -4.65
N PHE A 243 -11.34 -14.32 -4.08
CA PHE A 243 -9.93 -14.42 -4.44
C PHE A 243 -9.74 -15.02 -5.84
N CYS A 244 -10.40 -16.14 -6.14
CA CYS A 244 -10.32 -16.79 -7.45
C CYS A 244 -10.87 -15.91 -8.59
N SER A 245 -11.94 -15.14 -8.34
CA SER A 245 -12.46 -14.21 -9.37
C SER A 245 -11.46 -13.12 -9.74
N ARG A 246 -10.56 -12.75 -8.82
CA ARG A 246 -9.46 -11.79 -9.04
C ARG A 246 -8.16 -12.46 -9.49
N ASN A 247 -8.02 -13.76 -9.27
CA ASN A 247 -6.83 -14.55 -9.61
C ASN A 247 -7.25 -15.78 -10.44
N PRO A 248 -7.69 -15.60 -11.70
CA PRO A 248 -8.31 -16.66 -12.49
C PRO A 248 -7.36 -17.84 -12.76
N TYR A 249 -6.05 -17.58 -12.86
CA TYR A 249 -5.05 -18.62 -13.13
C TYR A 249 -4.51 -19.32 -11.88
N PHE A 250 -5.02 -18.98 -10.69
CA PHE A 250 -4.50 -19.52 -9.43
C PHE A 250 -4.60 -21.04 -9.35
N GLU A 251 -5.78 -21.60 -9.65
CA GLU A 251 -5.99 -23.05 -9.62
C GLU A 251 -5.20 -23.75 -10.74
N GLU A 252 -5.23 -23.20 -11.96
CA GLU A 252 -4.51 -23.74 -13.13
C GLU A 252 -2.99 -23.78 -12.92
N SER A 253 -2.45 -22.81 -12.18
CA SER A 253 -1.02 -22.73 -11.84
C SER A 253 -0.61 -23.66 -10.69
N GLY A 254 -1.51 -24.50 -10.19
CA GLY A 254 -1.25 -25.40 -9.07
C GLY A 254 -1.21 -24.67 -7.72
N GLY A 255 -1.98 -23.58 -7.59
CA GLY A 255 -2.11 -22.81 -6.37
C GLY A 255 -2.53 -23.66 -5.18
N LYS A 256 -1.86 -23.45 -4.04
CA LYS A 256 -2.13 -24.19 -2.81
C LYS A 256 -2.96 -23.35 -1.86
N VAL A 257 -3.79 -24.00 -1.05
CA VAL A 257 -4.52 -23.31 0.00
C VAL A 257 -4.33 -24.01 1.32
N SER A 258 -4.20 -23.24 2.39
CA SER A 258 -4.05 -23.78 3.75
C SER A 258 -4.83 -22.94 4.75
N ILE A 259 -5.18 -23.56 5.86
CA ILE A 259 -5.84 -22.90 6.99
C ILE A 259 -4.87 -22.96 8.17
N LEU A 260 -4.52 -21.81 8.73
CA LEU A 260 -3.78 -21.68 9.98
C LEU A 260 -4.75 -21.17 11.03
N ALA A 261 -4.97 -21.95 12.09
CA ALA A 261 -5.99 -21.66 13.07
C ALA A 261 -5.43 -21.76 14.49
N HIS A 262 -5.91 -20.92 15.41
CA HIS A 262 -5.53 -20.96 16.82
C HIS A 262 -6.74 -20.87 17.76
N SER A 263 -6.58 -21.31 19.01
CA SER A 263 -7.64 -21.33 20.03
C SER A 263 -8.89 -22.08 19.54
N LEU A 264 -10.10 -21.59 19.85
CA LEU A 264 -11.37 -22.16 19.39
C LEU A 264 -11.46 -22.21 17.85
N GLY A 265 -10.79 -21.30 17.14
CA GLY A 265 -10.75 -21.30 15.67
C GLY A 265 -10.17 -22.60 15.09
N ALA A 266 -9.23 -23.24 15.79
CA ALA A 266 -8.67 -24.53 15.38
C ALA A 266 -9.69 -25.66 15.48
N VAL A 267 -10.51 -25.67 16.54
CA VAL A 267 -11.56 -26.66 16.74
C VAL A 267 -12.66 -26.49 15.67
N VAL A 268 -13.10 -25.25 15.43
CA VAL A 268 -14.10 -24.95 14.39
C VAL A 268 -13.61 -25.37 13.01
N ALA A 269 -12.38 -25.00 12.65
CA ALA A 269 -11.78 -25.38 11.37
C ALA A 269 -11.67 -26.91 11.24
N PHE A 270 -11.24 -27.61 12.30
CA PHE A 270 -11.17 -29.07 12.31
C PHE A 270 -12.54 -29.72 12.11
N ASP A 271 -13.56 -29.28 12.83
CA ASP A 271 -14.91 -29.84 12.73
C ASP A 271 -15.51 -29.64 11.34
N VAL A 272 -15.29 -28.46 10.73
CA VAL A 272 -15.74 -28.18 9.35
C VAL A 272 -14.97 -29.02 8.33
N LEU A 273 -13.64 -29.12 8.45
CA LEU A 273 -12.81 -29.88 7.52
C LEU A 273 -13.04 -31.39 7.59
N THR A 274 -13.42 -31.91 8.75
CA THR A 274 -13.69 -33.34 8.97
C THR A 274 -15.16 -33.71 8.82
N GLY A 275 -16.07 -32.72 8.75
CA GLY A 275 -17.51 -32.95 8.75
C GLY A 275 -18.02 -33.54 10.07
N SER A 276 -17.30 -33.32 11.17
CA SER A 276 -17.64 -33.86 12.49
C SER A 276 -18.83 -33.11 13.08
N THR A 277 -20.05 -33.58 12.81
CA THR A 277 -21.29 -33.07 13.42
C THR A 277 -21.84 -34.05 14.45
N PRO A 278 -22.37 -33.58 15.60
CA PRO A 278 -22.94 -34.46 16.63
C PRO A 278 -24.25 -35.17 16.21
N SER A 279 -24.83 -34.85 15.05
CA SER A 279 -25.99 -35.55 14.49
C SER A 279 -25.68 -36.18 13.12
N SER A 280 -26.02 -37.45 12.96
CA SER A 280 -25.70 -38.34 11.85
C SER A 280 -26.48 -38.09 10.55
N SER A 281 -27.09 -36.91 10.38
CA SER A 281 -28.00 -36.62 9.27
C SER A 281 -27.55 -35.51 8.30
N THR A 282 -26.36 -34.90 8.46
CA THR A 282 -25.91 -33.80 7.57
C THR A 282 -24.42 -33.92 7.15
N THR A 283 -23.95 -35.13 6.86
CA THR A 283 -22.54 -35.37 6.49
C THR A 283 -22.13 -34.78 5.13
N THR A 284 -23.07 -34.46 4.25
CA THR A 284 -22.78 -34.06 2.86
C THR A 284 -22.36 -32.59 2.70
N TYR A 285 -22.68 -31.71 3.65
CA TYR A 285 -22.59 -30.26 3.42
C TYR A 285 -21.16 -29.72 3.32
N PHE A 286 -20.23 -30.24 4.14
CA PHE A 286 -18.88 -29.68 4.29
C PHE A 286 -17.79 -30.43 3.49
N GLN A 287 -18.10 -31.59 2.90
CA GLN A 287 -17.14 -32.44 2.18
C GLN A 287 -16.53 -31.76 0.94
N SER A 288 -17.21 -30.80 0.34
CA SER A 288 -16.76 -30.04 -0.83
C SER A 288 -15.45 -29.26 -0.58
N ILE A 289 -15.28 -28.73 0.64
CA ILE A 289 -14.07 -28.03 1.09
C ILE A 289 -12.90 -29.02 1.20
N THR A 290 -13.09 -30.17 1.84
CA THR A 290 -12.02 -31.18 2.03
C THR A 290 -11.47 -31.68 0.69
N VAL A 291 -12.35 -31.81 -0.31
CA VAL A 291 -11.99 -32.23 -1.68
C VAL A 291 -11.22 -31.12 -2.42
N ARG A 292 -11.64 -29.84 -2.30
CA ARG A 292 -10.93 -28.72 -2.94
C ARG A 292 -9.63 -28.33 -2.26
N PHE A 293 -9.54 -28.44 -0.94
CA PHE A 293 -8.36 -28.06 -0.14
C PHE A 293 -7.35 -29.20 0.10
N MET A 294 -7.56 -30.37 -0.53
CA MET A 294 -6.83 -31.64 -0.36
C MET A 294 -5.89 -31.76 0.85
N ARG A 295 -6.37 -32.57 1.81
CA ARG A 295 -5.70 -33.14 3.00
C ARG A 295 -5.13 -32.12 4.00
N PRO A 296 -5.78 -31.91 5.16
CA PRO A 296 -5.18 -31.15 6.25
C PRO A 296 -3.84 -31.80 6.64
N ARG A 297 -2.75 -31.05 6.48
CA ARG A 297 -1.47 -31.38 7.12
C ARG A 297 -1.47 -30.71 8.47
N ILE A 298 -1.78 -31.50 9.49
CA ILE A 298 -1.65 -31.09 10.88
C ILE A 298 -0.15 -31.08 11.19
N PHE A 299 0.41 -29.91 11.44
CA PHE A 299 1.72 -29.79 12.05
C PHE A 299 1.50 -29.87 13.57
N TYR A 300 2.04 -30.93 14.18
CA TYR A 300 2.10 -31.11 15.63
C TYR A 300 3.23 -30.27 16.24
#